data_AF-A0AA36GQ23-F1
#
_entry.id   AF-A0AA36GQ23-F1
#
_cell.length_a   1.000
_cell.length_b   1.000
_cell.length_c   1.000
_cell.angle_alpha   90.00
_cell.angle_beta   90.00
_cell.angle_gamma   90.00
#
_symmetry.space_group_name_H-M   'P 1'
#
loop_
_entity.id
_entity.type
_entity.pdbx_description
1 polymer ?
#
loop_
_entity_poly.entity_id
_entity_poly.type
_entity_poly.pdbx_seq_one_letter_code
_entity_poly.pdbx_strand_id
1 'polypeptide(L)'
;MGNLYLIPWLLLTAVAADPYEEPHTLDNRQVMVHLFEWKWKDIAAECENFLQYFGYGAVQSFLRYDDPNTWLNREVMVHLFEWKWKDIAAECENFLQYFGYGAVQVSPPMEHITLIEKNDLPWWVRYQPVSYKLISRSGNEEEFKDMVDRCNKVGVRIVVDAVINHMAGAAQKKGVATRDSSGGSFFDSTDGVESFPEVRKKGTRRSQWM
;
A
#
# COMPACT_ATOMS: atom_id res chain seq x y z
N MET A 1 20.90 -12.17 -31.51
CA MET A 1 19.74 -13.07 -31.43
C MET A 1 19.90 -13.91 -30.18
N GLY A 2 18.96 -13.81 -29.24
CA GLY A 2 18.98 -14.57 -27.98
C GLY A 2 18.62 -13.68 -26.79
N ASN A 3 17.32 -13.48 -26.57
CA ASN A 3 16.76 -12.84 -25.40
C ASN A 3 17.06 -13.63 -24.12
N LEU A 4 17.38 -12.94 -23.03
CA LEU A 4 17.11 -13.40 -21.68
C LEU A 4 16.24 -12.34 -21.00
N TYR A 5 14.93 -12.59 -20.99
CA TYR A 5 13.98 -11.85 -20.17
C TYR A 5 13.91 -12.51 -18.79
N LEU A 6 14.10 -11.71 -17.75
CA LEU A 6 13.92 -12.10 -16.35
C LEU A 6 12.43 -12.36 -16.06
N ILE A 7 12.15 -13.56 -15.57
CA ILE A 7 10.96 -14.00 -14.82
C ILE A 7 11.45 -14.10 -13.35
N PRO A 8 10.68 -13.90 -12.24
CA PRO A 8 9.22 -13.93 -12.05
C PRO A 8 8.62 -12.78 -11.17
N TRP A 9 7.28 -12.68 -11.23
CA TRP A 9 6.30 -12.51 -10.13
C TRP A 9 6.74 -11.90 -8.80
N LEU A 10 6.00 -10.89 -8.30
CA LEU A 10 5.71 -10.75 -6.86
C LEU A 10 4.64 -9.69 -6.53
N LEU A 11 3.64 -10.10 -5.73
CA LEU A 11 2.67 -9.23 -5.04
C LEU A 11 3.20 -8.91 -3.63
N LEU A 12 3.14 -7.65 -3.23
CA LEU A 12 3.52 -7.16 -1.89
C LEU A 12 2.30 -7.13 -0.94
N THR A 13 2.55 -7.19 0.38
CA THR A 13 1.52 -7.20 1.46
C THR A 13 2.04 -6.31 2.61
N ALA A 14 1.26 -5.82 3.59
CA ALA A 14 1.66 -4.82 4.61
C ALA A 14 0.78 -4.67 5.88
N VAL A 15 0.98 -5.39 7.01
CA VAL A 15 0.09 -5.51 8.24
C VAL A 15 -0.39 -4.19 8.92
N ALA A 16 -1.33 -4.14 9.87
CA ALA A 16 -1.71 -2.93 10.64
C ALA A 16 -1.91 -3.33 12.11
N ALA A 17 -1.41 -2.52 13.03
CA ALA A 17 -1.32 -2.68 14.47
C ALA A 17 -2.57 -2.17 15.23
N ASP A 18 -2.84 -2.79 16.37
CA ASP A 18 -3.87 -2.44 17.37
C ASP A 18 -3.31 -1.50 18.45
N PRO A 19 -4.17 -0.73 19.14
CA PRO A 19 -3.85 -0.13 20.43
C PRO A 19 -3.81 -1.09 21.66
N TYR A 20 -4.19 -2.37 21.55
CA TYR A 20 -4.40 -3.23 22.75
C TYR A 20 -3.23 -4.15 23.14
N GLU A 21 -2.22 -4.33 22.30
CA GLU A 21 -0.93 -4.92 22.69
C GLU A 21 0.17 -4.07 22.03
N GLU A 22 0.96 -3.35 22.84
CA GLU A 22 1.87 -2.29 22.38
C GLU A 22 2.84 -2.79 21.30
N PRO A 23 2.68 -2.39 20.03
CA PRO A 23 3.64 -2.69 18.97
C PRO A 23 4.84 -1.71 19.00
N HIS A 24 5.01 -0.98 20.10
CA HIS A 24 5.94 0.14 20.26
C HIS A 24 5.88 1.17 19.12
N THR A 25 4.71 1.38 18.51
CA THR A 25 4.51 2.43 17.51
C THR A 25 3.99 3.72 18.15
N LEU A 26 4.20 4.87 17.50
CA LEU A 26 3.65 6.14 17.98
C LEU A 26 2.13 6.16 17.85
N ASP A 27 1.45 6.90 18.75
CA ASP A 27 0.02 7.14 18.66
C ASP A 27 -0.39 7.60 17.25
N ASN A 28 -1.45 7.00 16.70
CA ASN A 28 -1.94 7.16 15.32
C ASN A 28 -1.07 6.54 14.19
N ARG A 29 -0.07 5.71 14.52
CA ARG A 29 0.72 4.95 13.54
C ARG A 29 0.49 3.46 13.68
N GLN A 30 -0.69 3.08 13.24
CA GLN A 30 -1.20 1.73 13.39
C GLN A 30 -1.16 0.93 12.10
N VAL A 31 -0.48 1.41 11.04
CA VAL A 31 -0.35 0.64 9.81
C VAL A 31 1.09 0.13 9.72
N MET A 32 1.27 -1.17 9.76
CA MET A 32 2.53 -1.83 9.40
C MET A 32 2.65 -1.95 7.88
N VAL A 33 3.85 -2.23 7.42
CA VAL A 33 4.15 -2.41 6.02
C VAL A 33 4.96 -3.68 5.86
N HIS A 34 4.78 -4.45 4.79
CA HIS A 34 5.56 -5.63 4.53
C HIS A 34 6.29 -5.38 3.21
N LEU A 35 7.56 -5.07 3.39
CA LEU A 35 8.49 -4.77 2.31
C LEU A 35 9.13 -6.09 1.89
N PHE A 36 8.44 -6.83 1.03
CA PHE A 36 8.92 -8.12 0.55
C PHE A 36 10.20 -7.94 -0.29
N GLU A 37 11.24 -8.73 -0.02
CA GLU A 37 12.53 -8.78 -0.74
C GLU A 37 13.40 -7.51 -0.73
N TRP A 38 13.14 -6.56 0.17
CA TRP A 38 14.07 -5.45 0.38
C TRP A 38 15.28 -5.87 1.22
N LYS A 39 16.45 -5.33 0.91
CA LYS A 39 17.62 -5.50 1.80
C LYS A 39 17.40 -4.70 3.07
N TRP A 40 17.88 -5.20 4.21
CA TRP A 40 17.75 -4.52 5.51
C TRP A 40 18.16 -3.05 5.50
N LYS A 41 19.25 -2.73 4.81
CA LYS A 41 19.73 -1.34 4.70
C LYS A 41 18.75 -0.43 3.97
N ASP A 42 18.01 -0.97 3.00
CA ASP A 42 17.08 -0.23 2.17
C ASP A 42 15.75 -0.07 2.94
N ILE A 43 15.35 -1.09 3.71
CA ILE A 43 14.21 -1.02 4.64
C ILE A 43 14.44 0.07 5.71
N ALA A 44 15.60 0.05 6.37
CA ALA A 44 15.91 1.04 7.41
C ALA A 44 15.93 2.46 6.85
N ALA A 45 16.52 2.65 5.67
CA ALA A 45 16.48 3.93 4.98
C ALA A 45 15.04 4.34 4.64
N GLU A 46 14.18 3.43 4.22
CA GLU A 46 12.78 3.72 3.90
C GLU A 46 11.97 4.09 5.15
N CYS A 47 12.20 3.40 6.27
CA CYS A 47 11.62 3.73 7.57
C CYS A 47 11.87 5.19 7.95
N GLU A 48 13.13 5.63 7.85
CA GLU A 48 13.56 6.98 8.21
C GLU A 48 13.17 8.04 7.16
N ASN A 49 13.17 7.69 5.88
CA ASN A 49 13.03 8.67 4.81
C ASN A 49 11.59 8.84 4.32
N PHE A 50 10.75 7.83 4.54
CA PHE A 50 9.41 7.78 3.99
C PHE A 50 8.39 7.37 5.05
N LEU A 51 8.46 6.13 5.55
CA LEU A 51 7.38 5.54 6.33
C LEU A 51 7.02 6.36 7.57
N GLN A 52 8.03 6.90 8.27
CA GLN A 52 7.81 7.76 9.44
C GLN A 52 7.09 9.08 9.13
N TYR A 53 7.07 9.56 7.89
CA TYR A 53 6.41 10.82 7.52
C TYR A 53 4.98 10.62 7.03
N PHE A 54 4.61 9.39 6.65
CA PHE A 54 3.30 9.05 6.09
C PHE A 54 2.44 8.20 7.05
N GLY A 55 2.81 8.14 8.33
CA GLY A 55 1.99 7.54 9.38
C GLY A 55 2.09 6.02 9.49
N TYR A 56 3.03 5.39 8.77
CA TYR A 56 3.31 3.96 8.91
C TYR A 56 4.11 3.71 10.19
N GLY A 57 3.69 2.70 10.97
CA GLY A 57 4.18 2.42 12.31
C GLY A 57 5.22 1.29 12.38
N ALA A 58 5.22 0.34 11.44
CA ALA A 58 6.12 -0.81 11.50
C ALA A 58 6.43 -1.39 10.11
N VAL A 59 7.51 -2.18 10.01
CA VAL A 59 7.84 -2.99 8.82
C VAL A 59 8.03 -4.46 9.22
N GLN A 60 7.46 -5.41 8.48
CA GLN A 60 7.65 -6.84 8.71
C GLN A 60 9.08 -7.26 8.35
N SER A 61 9.82 -7.82 9.33
CA SER A 61 11.24 -8.13 9.22
C SER A 61 11.59 -9.57 9.64
N PHE A 62 12.19 -10.35 8.73
CA PHE A 62 12.74 -11.70 8.93
C PHE A 62 14.01 -11.69 9.79
N LEU A 63 13.88 -11.71 11.12
CA LEU A 63 14.82 -12.31 12.10
C LEU A 63 14.24 -12.11 13.51
N ARG A 64 13.71 -13.18 14.13
CA ARG A 64 13.17 -13.24 15.50
C ARG A 64 11.97 -12.32 15.83
N TYR A 65 11.23 -11.86 14.83
CA TYR A 65 10.08 -10.95 14.97
C TYR A 65 8.88 -11.42 14.10
N ASP A 66 8.68 -12.74 14.04
CA ASP A 66 7.63 -13.40 13.22
C ASP A 66 6.26 -13.38 13.92
N ASP A 67 5.92 -12.30 14.62
CA ASP A 67 4.58 -12.10 15.17
C ASP A 67 3.72 -11.38 14.12
N PRO A 68 2.71 -12.04 13.53
CA PRO A 68 1.77 -11.39 12.63
C PRO A 68 0.88 -10.35 13.34
N ASN A 69 1.07 -10.16 14.66
CA ASN A 69 0.31 -9.30 15.57
C ASN A 69 -1.18 -9.62 15.54
N THR A 70 -1.54 -10.84 15.17
CA THR A 70 -2.90 -11.35 15.22
C THR A 70 -3.21 -11.83 16.62
N TRP A 71 -4.48 -11.81 17.01
CA TRP A 71 -4.86 -12.43 18.29
C TRP A 71 -4.49 -13.92 18.33
N LEU A 72 -4.28 -14.44 19.54
CA LEU A 72 -4.01 -15.86 19.76
C LEU A 72 -5.05 -16.75 19.04
N ASN A 73 -4.57 -17.79 18.36
CA ASN A 73 -5.36 -18.73 17.53
C ASN A 73 -6.02 -18.13 16.28
N ARG A 74 -5.52 -17.00 15.76
CA ARG A 74 -5.98 -16.42 14.48
C ARG A 74 -4.83 -16.29 13.48
N GLU A 75 -4.40 -17.42 12.94
CA GLU A 75 -3.19 -17.51 12.10
C GLU A 75 -3.45 -17.25 10.61
N VAL A 76 -4.73 -17.17 10.19
CA VAL A 76 -5.09 -17.08 8.77
C VAL A 76 -5.19 -15.62 8.32
N MET A 77 -4.53 -15.30 7.22
CA MET A 77 -4.70 -14.05 6.48
C MET A 77 -5.47 -14.29 5.18
N VAL A 78 -6.32 -13.35 4.80
CA VAL A 78 -7.05 -13.36 3.51
C VAL A 78 -6.70 -12.14 2.67
N HIS A 79 -6.50 -12.31 1.37
CA HIS A 79 -6.37 -11.18 0.45
C HIS A 79 -7.73 -10.84 -0.18
N LEU A 80 -8.33 -9.74 0.25
CA LEU A 80 -9.59 -9.21 -0.32
C LEU A 80 -9.27 -8.28 -1.50
N PHE A 81 -8.84 -8.92 -2.59
CA PHE A 81 -8.36 -8.23 -3.79
C PHE A 81 -9.44 -7.36 -4.44
N GLU A 82 -9.14 -6.07 -4.62
CA GLU A 82 -10.01 -5.04 -5.22
C GLU A 82 -11.27 -4.66 -4.43
N TRP A 83 -11.38 -5.07 -3.16
CA TRP A 83 -12.54 -4.71 -2.33
C TRP A 83 -12.52 -3.25 -1.90
N LYS A 84 -13.70 -2.67 -1.65
CA LYS A 84 -13.84 -1.32 -1.08
C LYS A 84 -13.69 -1.36 0.43
N TRP A 85 -13.22 -0.27 1.02
CA TRP A 85 -12.98 -0.18 2.47
C TRP A 85 -14.22 -0.50 3.31
N LYS A 86 -15.39 0.00 2.90
CA LYS A 86 -16.67 -0.28 3.56
C LYS A 86 -17.06 -1.76 3.53
N ASP A 87 -16.78 -2.45 2.43
CA ASP A 87 -17.10 -3.86 2.26
C ASP A 87 -16.16 -4.72 3.12
N ILE A 88 -14.88 -4.38 3.16
CA ILE A 88 -13.90 -5.03 4.05
C ILE A 88 -14.27 -4.84 5.51
N ALA A 89 -14.65 -3.62 5.92
CA ALA A 89 -15.07 -3.34 7.28
C ALA A 89 -16.30 -4.19 7.69
N ALA A 90 -17.27 -4.33 6.79
CA ALA A 90 -18.43 -5.19 7.01
C ALA A 90 -18.05 -6.68 7.05
N GLU A 91 -17.11 -7.12 6.21
CA GLU A 91 -16.64 -8.50 6.17
C GLU A 91 -15.88 -8.90 7.44
N CYS A 92 -15.06 -7.98 7.99
CA CYS A 92 -14.43 -8.14 9.30
C CYS A 92 -15.45 -8.43 10.39
N GLU A 93 -16.53 -7.66 10.44
CA GLU A 93 -17.56 -7.74 11.47
C GLU A 93 -18.55 -8.90 11.26
N ASN A 94 -18.90 -9.21 10.02
CA ASN A 94 -19.96 -10.18 9.74
C ASN A 94 -19.45 -11.61 9.50
N PHE A 95 -18.18 -11.75 9.14
CA PHE A 95 -17.62 -13.05 8.75
C PHE A 95 -16.27 -13.31 9.42
N LEU A 96 -15.23 -12.56 9.07
CA LEU A 96 -13.84 -12.93 9.37
C LEU A 96 -13.57 -13.15 10.87
N GLN A 97 -14.16 -12.34 11.74
CA GLN A 97 -14.01 -12.50 13.19
C GLN A 97 -14.51 -13.85 13.72
N TYR A 98 -15.55 -14.43 13.13
CA TYR A 98 -16.18 -15.66 13.59
C TYR A 98 -15.47 -16.92 13.07
N PHE A 99 -14.66 -16.78 12.01
CA PHE A 99 -13.98 -17.90 11.34
C PHE A 99 -12.46 -17.92 11.59
N GLY A 100 -11.96 -17.14 12.56
CA GLY A 100 -10.58 -17.22 13.00
C GLY A 100 -9.56 -16.57 12.07
N TYR A 101 -9.99 -15.67 11.18
CA TYR A 101 -9.07 -14.86 10.38
C TYR A 101 -8.39 -13.82 11.28
N GLY A 102 -7.06 -13.77 11.19
CA GLY A 102 -6.24 -12.82 11.94
C GLY A 102 -5.99 -11.53 11.19
N ALA A 103 -5.98 -11.56 9.85
CA ALA A 103 -5.65 -10.38 9.06
C ALA A 103 -6.29 -10.38 7.65
N VAL A 104 -6.45 -9.18 7.09
CA VAL A 104 -6.89 -8.93 5.72
C VAL A 104 -5.80 -8.20 4.97
N GLN A 105 -5.28 -8.78 3.89
CA GLN A 105 -4.54 -8.03 2.90
C GLN A 105 -5.47 -7.24 1.99
N VAL A 106 -5.21 -5.93 1.89
CA VAL A 106 -5.93 -4.98 1.05
C VAL A 106 -5.09 -4.59 -0.15
N SER A 107 -5.76 -4.29 -1.27
CA SER A 107 -5.11 -3.74 -2.46
C SER A 107 -4.52 -2.34 -2.19
N PRO A 108 -3.57 -1.87 -3.02
CA PRO A 108 -2.84 -0.63 -2.75
C PRO A 108 -3.77 0.56 -2.48
N PRO A 109 -3.67 1.23 -1.31
CA PRO A 109 -4.60 2.28 -0.89
C PRO A 109 -4.21 3.67 -1.39
N MET A 110 -2.97 3.83 -1.86
CA MET A 110 -2.46 5.10 -2.36
C MET A 110 -3.06 5.47 -3.70
N GLU A 111 -2.95 6.76 -4.02
CA GLU A 111 -3.37 7.31 -5.29
C GLU A 111 -2.55 6.74 -6.46
N HIS A 112 -3.27 6.27 -7.46
CA HIS A 112 -2.70 5.62 -8.62
C HIS A 112 -3.29 6.19 -9.92
N ILE A 113 -2.66 5.88 -11.05
CA ILE A 113 -3.22 6.26 -12.34
C ILE A 113 -4.59 5.61 -12.55
N THR A 114 -5.43 6.27 -13.33
CA THR A 114 -6.59 5.63 -13.95
C THR A 114 -6.38 5.65 -15.45
N LEU A 115 -6.73 4.55 -16.10
CA LEU A 115 -6.77 4.44 -17.56
C LEU A 115 -7.89 3.50 -17.92
N ILE A 116 -8.73 3.93 -18.85
CA ILE A 116 -9.82 3.10 -19.33
C ILE A 116 -9.34 2.39 -20.59
N GLU A 117 -9.27 1.07 -20.51
CA GLU A 117 -9.01 0.18 -21.63
C GLU A 117 -10.28 -0.63 -21.91
N LYS A 118 -10.81 -0.55 -23.13
CA LYS A 118 -12.02 -1.31 -23.55
C LYS A 118 -13.22 -1.14 -22.59
N ASN A 119 -13.43 0.08 -22.09
CA ASN A 119 -14.46 0.42 -21.10
C ASN A 119 -14.28 -0.25 -19.72
N ASP A 120 -13.08 -0.69 -19.38
CA ASP A 120 -12.73 -1.25 -18.08
C ASP A 120 -11.50 -0.55 -17.47
N LEU A 121 -11.36 -0.64 -16.15
CA LEU A 121 -10.21 -0.13 -15.40
C LEU A 121 -9.38 -1.32 -14.90
N PRO A 122 -8.26 -1.65 -15.56
CA PRO A 122 -7.50 -2.85 -15.24
C PRO A 122 -7.04 -2.91 -13.77
N TRP A 123 -6.86 -4.11 -13.22
CA TRP A 123 -6.42 -4.28 -11.83
C TRP A 123 -5.02 -3.69 -11.55
N TRP A 124 -4.12 -3.83 -12.53
CA TRP A 124 -2.70 -3.47 -12.40
C TRP A 124 -2.45 -1.97 -12.30
N VAL A 125 -3.44 -1.12 -12.59
CA VAL A 125 -3.30 0.35 -12.47
C VAL A 125 -3.01 0.77 -11.04
N ARG A 126 -3.42 -0.01 -10.02
CA ARG A 126 -3.12 0.26 -8.61
C ARG A 126 -1.64 0.19 -8.26
N TYR A 127 -0.86 -0.50 -9.08
CA TYR A 127 0.59 -0.61 -8.96
C TYR A 127 1.31 0.47 -9.76
N GLN A 128 0.63 1.55 -10.15
CA GLN A 128 1.23 2.70 -10.80
C GLN A 128 0.88 3.96 -10.00
N PRO A 129 1.57 4.18 -8.85
CA PRO A 129 1.25 5.29 -7.98
C PRO A 129 1.61 6.63 -8.63
N VAL A 130 0.87 7.66 -8.24
CA VAL A 130 1.11 9.05 -8.69
C VAL A 130 1.30 10.00 -7.51
N SER A 131 0.78 9.63 -6.34
CA SER A 131 1.06 10.24 -5.05
C SER A 131 0.85 9.20 -3.95
N TYR A 132 1.10 9.59 -2.71
CA TYR A 132 0.83 8.75 -1.53
C TYR A 132 -0.41 9.19 -0.74
N LYS A 133 -1.30 9.98 -1.36
CA LYS A 133 -2.63 10.26 -0.80
C LYS A 133 -3.41 8.94 -0.69
N LEU A 134 -4.12 8.71 0.41
CA LEU A 134 -4.96 7.52 0.60
C LEU A 134 -6.30 7.68 -0.12
N ILE A 135 -6.25 7.82 -1.44
CA ILE A 135 -7.41 7.98 -2.31
C ILE A 135 -7.26 7.05 -3.51
N SER A 136 -7.99 5.93 -3.48
CA SER A 136 -7.97 4.91 -4.52
C SER A 136 -9.39 4.55 -4.96
N ARG A 137 -9.52 3.63 -5.92
CA ARG A 137 -10.86 3.11 -6.30
C ARG A 137 -11.59 2.37 -5.16
N SER A 138 -10.89 1.99 -4.09
CA SER A 138 -11.50 1.36 -2.91
C SER A 138 -12.15 2.36 -1.95
N GLY A 139 -11.80 3.64 -2.03
CA GLY A 139 -12.31 4.70 -1.15
C GLY A 139 -11.25 5.75 -0.79
N ASN A 140 -11.64 6.67 0.10
CA ASN A 140 -10.79 7.76 0.60
C ASN A 140 -10.14 7.43 1.96
N GLU A 141 -9.38 8.39 2.51
CA GLU A 141 -8.64 8.24 3.77
C GLU A 141 -9.56 8.03 4.98
N GLU A 142 -10.68 8.73 5.05
CA GLU A 142 -11.65 8.60 6.14
C GLU A 142 -12.27 7.19 6.15
N GLU A 143 -12.64 6.68 4.97
CA GLU A 143 -13.18 5.33 4.81
C GLU A 143 -12.12 4.25 5.09
N PHE A 144 -10.87 4.49 4.72
CA PHE A 144 -9.76 3.60 5.06
C PHE A 144 -9.54 3.54 6.58
N LYS A 145 -9.57 4.70 7.25
CA LYS A 145 -9.47 4.78 8.71
C LYS A 145 -10.62 4.05 9.40
N ASP A 146 -11.88 4.25 8.95
CA ASP A 146 -13.05 3.55 9.48
C ASP A 146 -12.90 2.02 9.38
N MET A 147 -12.43 1.53 8.23
CA MET A 147 -12.17 0.11 8.02
C MET A 147 -11.12 -0.43 9.00
N VAL A 148 -9.98 0.28 9.15
CA VAL A 148 -8.93 -0.12 10.10
C VAL A 148 -9.48 -0.17 11.52
N ASP A 149 -10.18 0.87 11.97
CA ASP A 149 -10.74 0.96 13.32
C ASP A 149 -11.72 -0.18 13.61
N ARG A 150 -12.64 -0.46 12.67
CA ARG A 150 -13.67 -1.51 12.81
C ARG A 150 -13.08 -2.91 12.78
N CYS A 151 -12.17 -3.21 11.85
CA CYS A 151 -11.50 -4.50 11.76
C CYS A 151 -10.63 -4.77 13.01
N ASN A 152 -9.85 -3.77 13.47
CA ASN A 152 -9.04 -3.93 14.68
C ASN A 152 -9.90 -4.19 15.92
N LYS A 153 -11.05 -3.51 16.05
CA LYS A 153 -11.99 -3.71 17.18
C LYS A 153 -12.49 -5.16 17.30
N VAL A 154 -12.59 -5.89 16.18
CA VAL A 154 -13.02 -7.30 16.16
C VAL A 154 -11.85 -8.28 16.05
N GLY A 155 -10.61 -7.81 16.22
CA GLY A 155 -9.40 -8.62 16.23
C GLY A 155 -8.94 -9.10 14.86
N VAL A 156 -9.22 -8.34 13.80
CA VAL A 156 -8.77 -8.60 12.42
C VAL A 156 -7.83 -7.47 11.99
N ARG A 157 -6.56 -7.78 11.71
CA ARG A 157 -5.53 -6.81 11.31
C ARG A 157 -5.66 -6.42 9.84
N ILE A 158 -5.25 -5.20 9.49
CA ILE A 158 -5.28 -4.72 8.11
C ILE A 158 -3.90 -4.70 7.49
N VAL A 159 -3.69 -5.53 6.49
CA VAL A 159 -2.44 -5.66 5.77
C VAL A 159 -2.54 -4.86 4.46
N VAL A 160 -2.15 -3.57 4.44
CA VAL A 160 -1.90 -2.72 3.26
C VAL A 160 -1.12 -3.44 2.14
N ASP A 161 -1.07 -2.88 0.94
CA ASP A 161 -0.08 -3.24 -0.08
C ASP A 161 0.64 -1.94 -0.45
N ALA A 162 1.96 -1.89 -0.23
CA ALA A 162 2.75 -0.67 -0.34
C ALA A 162 3.62 -0.68 -1.60
N VAL A 163 3.21 0.11 -2.60
CA VAL A 163 3.96 0.29 -3.84
C VAL A 163 4.87 1.50 -3.71
N ILE A 164 6.10 1.24 -3.25
CA ILE A 164 7.12 2.27 -2.99
C ILE A 164 8.36 2.15 -3.87
N ASN A 165 8.50 1.02 -4.57
CA ASN A 165 9.65 0.76 -5.44
C ASN A 165 9.67 1.64 -6.70
N HIS A 166 8.51 2.05 -7.20
CA HIS A 166 8.36 2.76 -8.47
C HIS A 166 7.13 3.67 -8.45
N MET A 167 7.04 4.53 -9.47
CA MET A 167 5.88 5.38 -9.75
C MET A 167 5.17 4.92 -11.03
N ALA A 168 4.20 5.69 -11.53
CA ALA A 168 3.57 5.42 -12.83
C ALA A 168 4.61 5.15 -13.93
N GLY A 169 4.34 4.13 -14.74
CA GLY A 169 5.24 3.62 -15.76
C GLY A 169 5.48 4.60 -16.89
N ALA A 170 6.50 4.35 -17.70
CA ALA A 170 6.91 5.25 -18.78
C ALA A 170 5.77 5.60 -19.75
N ALA A 171 5.86 6.79 -20.33
CA ALA A 171 4.91 7.34 -21.29
C ALA A 171 3.47 7.52 -20.76
N GLN A 172 3.30 7.72 -19.45
CA GLN A 172 2.01 8.04 -18.83
C GLN A 172 1.95 9.53 -18.45
N LYS A 173 0.90 10.24 -18.84
CA LYS A 173 0.69 11.64 -18.48
C LYS A 173 -0.79 11.90 -18.22
N LYS A 174 -1.09 12.62 -17.14
CA LYS A 174 -2.45 13.04 -16.82
C LYS A 174 -3.04 13.88 -17.96
N GLY A 175 -4.29 13.59 -18.34
CA GLY A 175 -5.02 14.31 -19.38
C GLY A 175 -4.64 13.90 -20.82
N VAL A 176 -3.78 12.89 -21.00
CA VAL A 176 -3.49 12.31 -22.32
C VAL A 176 -4.31 11.04 -22.52
N ALA A 177 -5.16 11.02 -23.54
CA ALA A 177 -6.13 9.96 -23.79
C ALA A 177 -7.05 9.74 -22.57
N THR A 178 -7.20 8.51 -22.08
CA THR A 178 -8.04 8.15 -20.93
C THR A 178 -7.30 8.21 -19.58
N ARG A 179 -6.09 8.80 -19.55
CA ARG A 179 -5.23 8.79 -18.35
C ARG A 179 -5.61 9.89 -17.37
N ASP A 180 -5.93 9.50 -16.15
CA ASP A 180 -6.09 10.39 -15.00
C ASP A 180 -5.50 9.74 -13.74
N SER A 181 -5.93 10.17 -12.57
CA SER A 181 -5.42 9.88 -11.24
C SER A 181 -6.61 9.68 -10.32
N SER A 182 -6.57 8.67 -9.45
CA SER A 182 -7.70 8.37 -8.56
C SER A 182 -8.00 9.46 -7.54
N GLY A 183 -7.03 10.34 -7.23
CA GLY A 183 -7.12 11.40 -6.23
C GLY A 183 -6.85 12.80 -6.77
N GLY A 184 -6.81 12.96 -8.10
CA GLY A 184 -6.69 14.26 -8.76
C GLY A 184 -5.26 14.83 -8.90
N SER A 185 -4.22 14.16 -8.42
CA SER A 185 -2.83 14.61 -8.52
C SER A 185 -2.35 14.69 -9.96
N PHE A 186 -1.55 15.71 -10.28
CA PHE A 186 -0.87 15.78 -11.57
C PHE A 186 0.29 14.77 -11.62
N PHE A 187 0.54 14.18 -12.78
CA PHE A 187 1.74 13.38 -13.06
C PHE A 187 2.13 13.46 -14.54
N ASP A 188 3.43 13.36 -14.80
CA ASP A 188 4.01 13.25 -16.14
C ASP A 188 5.25 12.36 -16.10
N SER A 189 5.14 11.14 -16.63
CA SER A 189 6.20 10.14 -16.73
C SER A 189 6.59 9.89 -18.20
N THR A 190 6.38 10.88 -19.06
CA THR A 190 6.94 10.85 -20.42
C THR A 190 8.46 10.90 -20.37
N ASP A 191 9.10 10.33 -21.39
CA ASP A 191 10.55 10.15 -21.45
C ASP A 191 11.28 11.48 -21.14
N GLY A 192 12.09 11.46 -20.08
CA GLY A 192 12.87 12.62 -19.63
C GLY A 192 12.15 13.63 -18.74
N VAL A 193 10.90 13.40 -18.32
CA VAL A 193 10.12 14.33 -17.48
C VAL A 193 10.01 13.88 -16.01
N GLU A 194 9.57 12.65 -15.76
CA GLU A 194 9.43 12.04 -14.41
C GLU A 194 8.98 13.00 -13.28
N SER A 195 7.81 13.61 -13.47
CA SER A 195 7.22 14.63 -12.61
C SER A 195 6.02 14.09 -11.83
N PHE A 196 6.18 14.03 -10.51
CA PHE A 196 5.17 13.66 -9.52
C PHE A 196 5.17 14.72 -8.41
N PRO A 197 4.60 15.92 -8.64
CA PRO A 197 4.73 17.07 -7.72
C PRO A 197 4.14 16.83 -6.33
N GLU A 198 3.13 15.96 -6.23
CA GLU A 198 2.45 15.61 -4.99
C GLU A 198 3.21 14.55 -4.19
N VAL A 199 4.22 13.90 -4.80
CA VAL A 199 5.21 13.11 -4.07
C VAL A 199 6.24 14.07 -3.50
N ARG A 200 6.27 14.19 -2.17
CA ARG A 200 7.20 15.07 -1.48
C ARG A 200 8.65 14.61 -1.75
N LYS A 201 9.32 15.23 -2.71
CA LYS A 201 10.76 15.04 -2.94
C LYS A 201 11.50 15.59 -1.73
N LYS A 202 12.44 14.79 -1.18
CA LYS A 202 13.32 15.17 -0.07
C LYS A 202 13.94 16.54 -0.36
N GLY A 203 14.03 17.38 0.68
CA GLY A 203 14.64 18.70 0.59
C GLY A 203 15.98 18.67 -0.16
N THR A 204 16.16 19.65 -1.04
CA THR A 204 17.38 20.03 -1.75
C THR A 204 18.69 19.51 -1.12
N ARG A 205 19.13 18.32 -1.55
CA ARG A 205 20.52 17.99 -1.88
C ARG A 205 20.51 16.82 -2.86
N ARG A 206 21.04 17.07 -4.06
CA ARG A 206 21.05 16.18 -5.23
C ARG A 206 21.33 14.71 -4.86
N SER A 207 20.41 13.83 -5.22
CA SER A 207 20.74 12.55 -5.85
C SER A 207 19.63 12.23 -6.84
N GLN A 208 19.99 12.33 -8.12
CA GLN A 208 19.18 11.84 -9.23
C GLN A 208 18.99 10.34 -9.04
N TRP A 209 17.75 9.88 -9.12
CA TRP A 209 17.46 8.48 -9.31
C TRP A 209 17.76 8.17 -10.79
N MET A 210 18.76 7.32 -11.03
CA MET A 210 19.04 6.62 -12.29
C MET A 210 18.68 5.16 -12.10
#